data_AF-A0A7H0M7V0-F1
#
_entry.id   AF-A0A7H0M7V0-F1
#
_cell.length_a   1.000
_cell.length_b   1.000
_cell.length_c   1.000
_cell.angle_alpha   90.00
_cell.angle_beta   90.00
_cell.angle_gamma   90.00
#
_symmetry.space_group_name_H-M   'P 1'
#
loop_
_entity.id
_entity.type
_entity.pdbx_description
1 polymer ?
#
loop_
_entity_poly.entity_id
_entity_poly.type
_entity_poly.pdbx_seq_one_letter_code
_entity_poly.pdbx_strand_id
1 'polypeptide(L)'
;MENLEAEYPGDAKWEIFYRVYESMYQSSEIMELAVEIGGHKDIATVIYGLLGAEECFEWIHKKIPILDGLTPLECIKSVSLMRRLKTALMRMPC
;
A
#
# COMPACT_ATOMS: atom_id res chain seq x y z
N MET A 1 9.03 17.33 4.85
CA MET A 1 7.85 16.82 4.13
C MET A 1 8.40 16.20 2.85
N GLU A 2 8.40 14.87 2.75
CA GLU A 2 8.85 14.20 1.52
C GLU A 2 7.74 14.31 0.47
N ASN A 3 8.07 14.73 -0.75
CA ASN A 3 7.10 14.83 -1.83
C ASN A 3 7.00 13.48 -2.57
N LEU A 4 6.55 12.45 -1.83
CA LEU A 4 6.55 11.07 -2.29
C LEU A 4 5.72 10.84 -3.56
N GLU A 5 4.61 11.56 -3.72
CA GLU A 5 3.78 11.47 -4.92
C GLU A 5 4.48 11.95 -6.18
N ALA A 6 5.39 12.94 -6.08
CA ALA A 6 6.20 13.41 -7.19
C ALA A 6 7.34 12.44 -7.52
N GLU A 7 7.75 11.63 -6.56
CA GLU A 7 8.79 10.61 -6.69
C GLU A 7 8.22 9.24 -7.10
N TYR A 8 6.91 9.16 -7.36
CA TYR A 8 6.27 7.92 -7.78
C TYR A 8 6.85 7.46 -9.13
N PRO A 9 7.49 6.28 -9.19
CA PRO A 9 8.21 5.82 -10.38
C PRO A 9 7.30 5.37 -11.54
N GLY A 10 5.98 5.43 -11.37
CA GLY A 10 4.98 5.09 -12.37
C GLY A 10 4.38 3.69 -12.19
N ASP A 11 3.21 3.49 -12.79
CA ASP A 11 2.39 2.29 -12.63
C ASP A 11 3.11 1.02 -13.11
N ALA A 12 3.98 1.12 -14.12
CA ALA A 12 4.76 -0.02 -14.61
C ALA A 12 5.73 -0.57 -13.56
N LYS A 13 6.41 0.29 -12.79
CA LYS A 13 7.30 -0.18 -11.71
C LYS A 13 6.50 -0.70 -10.52
N TRP A 14 5.36 -0.07 -10.23
CA TRP A 14 4.44 -0.56 -9.20
C TRP A 14 3.90 -1.95 -9.52
N GLU A 15 3.48 -2.19 -10.76
CA GLU A 15 2.97 -3.49 -11.20
C GLU A 15 4.02 -4.60 -11.02
N ILE A 16 5.29 -4.32 -11.38
CA ILE A 16 6.40 -5.25 -11.16
C ILE A 16 6.57 -5.54 -9.66
N PHE A 17 6.52 -4.52 -8.82
CA PHE A 17 6.65 -4.66 -7.36
C PHE A 17 5.50 -5.46 -6.76
N TYR A 18 4.25 -5.13 -7.11
CA TYR A 18 3.04 -5.85 -6.69
C TYR A 18 3.11 -7.34 -7.05
N ARG A 19 3.54 -7.68 -8.28
CA ARG A 19 3.60 -9.06 -8.76
C ARG A 19 4.52 -9.97 -7.94
N VAL A 20 5.56 -9.40 -7.32
CA VAL A 20 6.42 -10.16 -6.39
C VAL A 20 5.55 -10.73 -5.27
N TYR A 21 4.76 -9.89 -4.61
CA TYR A 21 3.88 -10.32 -3.51
C TYR A 21 2.70 -11.16 -3.99
N GLU A 22 2.08 -10.83 -5.13
CA GLU A 22 0.99 -11.63 -5.71
C GLU A 22 1.42 -13.09 -5.95
N SER A 23 2.67 -13.31 -6.37
CA SER A 23 3.20 -14.66 -6.61
C SER A 23 3.46 -15.45 -5.32
N MET A 24 3.71 -14.76 -4.20
CA MET A 24 4.07 -15.37 -2.92
C MET A 24 2.87 -15.60 -2.01
N TYR A 25 1.84 -14.77 -2.12
CA TYR A 25 0.72 -14.75 -1.21
C TYR A 25 -0.62 -14.88 -1.93
N GLN A 26 -1.42 -15.86 -1.51
CA GLN A 26 -2.81 -16.01 -1.89
C GLN A 26 -3.62 -16.36 -0.64
N SER A 27 -4.50 -15.46 -0.21
CA SER A 27 -5.36 -15.72 0.95
C SER A 27 -6.65 -14.90 0.89
N SER A 28 -7.66 -15.33 1.63
CA SER A 28 -8.95 -14.63 1.79
C SER A 28 -8.78 -13.29 2.50
N GLU A 29 -7.84 -13.20 3.42
CA GLU A 29 -7.50 -12.01 4.20
C GLU A 29 -7.02 -10.87 3.29
N ILE A 30 -6.29 -11.17 2.21
CA ILE A 30 -5.93 -10.16 1.20
C ILE A 30 -7.19 -9.57 0.54
N MET A 31 -8.20 -10.40 0.28
CA MET A 31 -9.45 -9.92 -0.32
C MET A 31 -10.27 -9.09 0.68
N GLU A 32 -10.29 -9.48 1.95
CA GLU A 32 -10.91 -8.70 3.02
C GLU A 32 -10.22 -7.33 3.17
N LEU A 33 -8.89 -7.31 3.25
CA LEU A 33 -8.10 -6.09 3.29
C LEU A 33 -8.32 -5.24 2.03
N ALA A 34 -8.45 -5.87 0.86
CA ALA A 34 -8.77 -5.19 -0.39
C ALA A 34 -10.12 -4.46 -0.32
N VAL A 35 -11.15 -5.07 0.30
CA VAL A 35 -12.45 -4.40 0.49
C VAL A 35 -12.30 -3.18 1.40
N GLU A 36 -11.57 -3.30 2.51
CA GLU A 36 -11.36 -2.17 3.43
C GLU A 36 -10.61 -1.01 2.77
N ILE A 37 -9.60 -1.31 1.94
CA ILE A 37 -8.85 -0.30 1.19
C ILE A 37 -9.50 0.07 -0.15
N GLY A 38 -10.84 0.03 -0.22
CA GLY A 38 -11.61 0.59 -1.35
C GLY A 38 -11.58 -0.24 -2.63
N GLY A 39 -11.30 -1.54 -2.53
CA GLY A 39 -11.19 -2.47 -3.66
C GLY A 39 -9.79 -2.50 -4.31
N HIS A 40 -8.80 -1.80 -3.76
CA HIS A 40 -7.44 -1.76 -4.30
C HIS A 40 -6.63 -3.02 -3.94
N LYS A 41 -6.91 -4.11 -4.66
CA LYS A 41 -6.28 -5.43 -4.43
C LYS A 41 -4.75 -5.39 -4.56
N ASP A 42 -4.22 -4.60 -5.50
CA ASP A 42 -2.78 -4.44 -5.69
C ASP A 42 -2.10 -3.88 -4.44
N ILE A 43 -2.69 -2.84 -3.85
CA ILE A 43 -2.22 -2.21 -2.61
C ILE A 43 -2.38 -3.18 -1.43
N ALA A 44 -3.53 -3.84 -1.29
CA ALA A 44 -3.77 -4.79 -0.20
C ALA A 44 -2.75 -5.94 -0.20
N THR A 45 -2.44 -6.48 -1.38
CA THR A 45 -1.47 -7.57 -1.54
C THR A 45 -0.07 -7.15 -1.10
N VAL A 46 0.35 -5.93 -1.46
CA VAL A 46 1.65 -5.38 -1.05
C VAL A 46 1.69 -5.13 0.46
N ILE A 47 0.65 -4.53 1.04
CA ILE A 47 0.58 -4.28 2.49
C ILE A 47 0.62 -5.60 3.26
N TYR A 48 -0.18 -6.57 2.86
CA TYR A 48 -0.20 -7.90 3.49
C TYR A 48 1.17 -8.58 3.38
N GLY A 49 1.82 -8.50 2.23
CA GLY A 49 3.14 -9.10 2.01
C GLY A 49 4.26 -8.43 2.81
N LEU A 50 4.16 -7.13 3.10
CA LEU A 50 5.15 -6.38 3.89
C LEU A 50 4.96 -6.56 5.40
N LEU A 51 3.71 -6.63 5.87
CA LEU A 51 3.38 -6.57 7.30
C LEU A 51 2.83 -7.88 7.88
N GLY A 52 2.39 -8.80 7.02
CA GLY A 52 1.72 -10.03 7.43
C GLY A 52 0.27 -9.83 7.90
N ALA A 53 -0.39 -10.96 8.16
CA ALA A 53 -1.81 -11.01 8.51
C ALA A 53 -2.15 -10.26 9.81
N GLU A 54 -1.27 -10.35 10.82
CA GLU A 54 -1.55 -9.82 12.15
C GLU A 54 -1.57 -8.29 12.18
N GLU A 55 -0.67 -7.64 11.44
CA GLU A 55 -0.48 -6.19 11.54
C GLU A 55 -1.20 -5.38 10.45
N CYS A 56 -1.44 -5.98 9.27
CA CYS A 56 -1.91 -5.22 8.10
C CYS A 56 -3.25 -4.51 8.30
N PHE A 57 -4.22 -5.16 8.96
CA PHE A 57 -5.55 -4.59 9.21
C PHE A 57 -5.50 -3.40 10.17
N GLU A 58 -4.68 -3.46 11.22
CA GLU A 58 -4.51 -2.29 12.08
C GLU A 58 -3.74 -1.17 11.38
N TRP A 59 -2.73 -1.53 10.58
CA TRP A 59 -1.81 -0.58 9.98
C TRP A 59 -2.51 0.38 9.01
N ILE A 60 -3.53 -0.09 8.28
CA ILE A 60 -4.30 0.77 7.35
C ILE A 60 -5.07 1.89 8.05
N HIS A 61 -5.27 1.81 9.37
CA HIS A 61 -5.88 2.85 10.19
C HIS A 61 -4.87 3.72 10.95
N LYS A 62 -3.58 3.36 10.96
CA LYS A 62 -2.55 4.10 11.69
C LYS A 62 -2.11 5.32 10.89
N LYS A 63 -1.91 6.45 11.58
CA LYS A 63 -1.31 7.65 10.99
C LYS A 63 0.18 7.42 10.80
N ILE A 64 0.64 7.50 9.56
CA ILE A 64 2.02 7.17 9.21
C ILE A 64 2.82 8.46 8.97
N PRO A 65 3.93 8.70 9.71
CA PRO A 65 4.72 9.91 9.56
C PRO A 65 5.20 10.20 8.12
N ILE A 66 5.62 9.16 7.39
CA ILE A 66 6.10 9.31 6.01
C ILE A 66 4.97 9.67 5.02
N LEU A 67 3.71 9.44 5.40
CA LEU A 67 2.52 9.83 4.62
C LEU A 67 2.00 11.22 5.02
N ASP A 68 2.84 12.05 5.66
CA ASP A 68 2.47 13.32 6.30
C ASP A 68 1.41 13.14 7.41
N GLY A 69 1.46 12.02 8.13
CA GLY A 69 0.53 11.72 9.21
C GLY A 69 -0.86 11.31 8.74
N LEU A 70 -1.03 11.00 7.45
CA LEU A 70 -2.24 10.39 6.91
C LEU A 70 -2.25 8.88 7.17
N THR A 71 -3.45 8.31 7.18
CA THR A 71 -3.67 6.87 7.12
C THR A 71 -3.62 6.37 5.67
N PRO A 72 -3.27 5.10 5.44
CA PRO A 72 -3.41 4.46 4.12
C PRO A 72 -4.83 4.59 3.53
N LEU A 73 -5.87 4.52 4.36
CA LEU A 73 -7.27 4.73 3.95
C LEU A 73 -7.58 6.16 3.51
N GLU A 74 -6.91 7.16 4.07
CA GLU A 74 -7.00 8.53 3.57
C GLU A 74 -6.26 8.69 2.24
N CYS A 75 -5.15 7.97 2.06
CA CYS A 75 -4.36 8.06 0.84
C CYS A 75 -5.06 7.52 -0.41
N ILE A 76 -5.94 6.52 -0.30
CA ILE A 76 -6.67 5.99 -1.47
C ILE A 76 -7.72 6.96 -2.03
N LYS A 77 -8.06 8.04 -1.31
CA LYS A 77 -9.14 8.97 -1.71
C LYS A 77 -8.79 9.87 -2.89
N SER A 78 -7.53 9.89 -3.34
CA SER A 78 -7.12 10.61 -4.54
C SER A 78 -5.94 9.96 -5.24
N VAL A 79 -5.81 10.17 -6.55
CA VAL A 79 -4.69 9.66 -7.34
C VAL A 79 -3.34 10.15 -6.79
N SER A 80 -3.25 11.42 -6.39
CA SER A 80 -2.01 11.98 -5.86
C SER A 80 -1.59 11.28 -4.56
N LEU A 81 -2.50 11.14 -3.61
CA LEU A 81 -2.18 10.50 -2.33
C LEU A 81 -1.97 8.99 -2.48
N MET A 82 -2.61 8.34 -3.44
CA MET A 82 -2.35 6.94 -3.76
C MET A 82 -0.93 6.75 -4.30
N ARG A 83 -0.44 7.66 -5.14
CA ARG A 83 0.97 7.67 -5.58
C ARG A 83 1.92 7.80 -4.41
N ARG A 84 1.63 8.69 -3.46
CA ARG A 84 2.38 8.82 -2.20
C ARG A 84 2.43 7.50 -1.42
N LEU A 85 1.28 6.85 -1.22
CA LEU A 85 1.21 5.55 -0.54
C LEU A 85 2.04 4.49 -1.27
N LYS A 86 1.89 4.36 -2.59
CA LYS A 86 2.66 3.40 -3.40
C LYS A 86 4.17 3.66 -3.32
N THR A 87 4.61 4.91 -3.39
CA THR A 87 6.02 5.27 -3.21
C THR A 87 6.52 4.89 -1.82
N ALA A 88 5.75 5.16 -0.77
CA ALA A 88 6.12 4.78 0.59
C ALA A 88 6.29 3.26 0.74
N LEU A 89 5.33 2.47 0.22
CA LEU A 89 5.38 1.01 0.26
C LEU A 89 6.60 0.45 -0.49
N MET A 90 6.92 0.99 -1.68
CA MET A 90 8.11 0.59 -2.44
C MET A 90 9.44 0.97 -1.77
N ARG A 91 9.42 1.86 -0.76
CA ARG A 91 10.59 2.25 0.03
C ARG A 91 10.70 1.51 1.35
N MET A 92 9.69 0.73 1.74
CA MET A 92 9.77 -0.09 2.93
C MET A 92 10.84 -1.17 2.74
N PRO A 93 11.74 -1.37 3.71
CA PRO A 93 12.72 -2.45 3.64
C PRO A 93 11.99 -3.79 3.60
N CYS A 94 12.37 -4.64 2.65
CA CYS A 94 11.86 -6.00 2.46
C CYS A 94 12.81 -7.01 3.09
#